data_AF-A0A0P6Y4M6-F1
#
_entry.id   AF-A0A0P6Y4M6-F1
#
_cell.length_a   1.000
_cell.length_b   1.000
_cell.length_c   1.000
_cell.angle_alpha   90.00
_cell.angle_beta   90.00
_cell.angle_gamma   90.00
#
_symmetry.space_group_name_H-M   'P 1'
#
loop_
_entity.id
_entity.type
_entity.pdbx_description
1 polymer ?
#
loop_
_entity_poly.entity_id
_entity_poly.type
_entity_poly.pdbx_seq_one_letter_code
_entity_poly.pdbx_strand_id
1 'polypeptide(L)'
;MKQPTRPIFLTILLLFAAALTLAACRTSVPLPAPTFTALPPSVDLYFTHACTPAQQPDAPAPLDALVQAVNAAQEQVDMAIYNLSYPPLVDALIAAHERGVLVRLVVENENRSRSGPAALQDAGISVRADSPDGLMHNKFAVIDAADVWTGSMNFTANSNDEDANHLIHFHSTQLAQIFTAEFEEMFTQNRFGANSPRGDEMQGFIFDGVQVEVLFAPDDQPEERVIELIGSARQSVEMLAYSFTSDPIGNALLSKARDGVRVRVVQDAEQVTGTGSEYKYLSDSGLDIRLDACDGLMHHKVIILDGNTVVIGSYNFTKSANTRNDETLLVIRAPHLAAAFQQEFEALYAAAVTH
;
A
#
# COMPACT_ATOMS: atom_id res chain seq x y z
N MET A 1 79.91 61.25 5.54
CA MET A 1 78.89 60.59 6.38
C MET A 1 78.00 59.78 5.43
N LYS A 2 77.98 58.43 5.55
CA LYS A 2 76.79 57.62 5.92
C LYS A 2 75.50 58.18 5.27
N GLN A 3 74.72 57.51 4.44
CA GLN A 3 74.50 56.09 4.11
C GLN A 3 73.72 56.04 2.75
N PRO A 4 73.59 54.86 2.12
CA PRO A 4 72.96 54.64 0.82
C PRO A 4 71.57 53.97 0.92
N THR A 5 70.97 53.65 -0.25
CA THR A 5 69.94 52.60 -0.53
C THR A 5 68.51 52.86 -0.02
N ARG A 6 67.39 52.48 -0.66
CA ARG A 6 67.03 51.39 -1.60
C ARG A 6 65.62 51.69 -2.20
N PRO A 7 65.12 50.91 -3.18
CA PRO A 7 63.98 51.23 -4.03
C PRO A 7 62.62 50.85 -3.42
N ILE A 8 61.57 51.46 -3.99
CA ILE A 8 60.15 51.33 -3.66
C ILE A 8 59.68 49.89 -3.92
N PHE A 9 59.26 49.20 -2.86
CA PHE A 9 58.54 47.93 -2.94
C PHE A 9 57.05 48.22 -3.20
N LEU A 10 56.58 47.71 -4.32
CA LEU A 10 55.18 47.63 -4.73
C LEU A 10 54.42 46.72 -3.75
N THR A 11 53.50 47.26 -2.96
CA THR A 11 52.64 46.46 -2.09
C THR A 11 51.30 46.28 -2.79
N ILE A 12 51.07 45.10 -3.34
CA ILE A 12 49.78 44.65 -3.89
C ILE A 12 48.87 44.33 -2.69
N LEU A 13 47.80 45.10 -2.52
CA LEU A 13 46.77 44.83 -1.53
C LEU A 13 45.82 43.76 -2.10
N LEU A 14 46.01 42.51 -1.66
CA LEU A 14 45.07 41.40 -1.89
C LEU A 14 43.81 41.62 -1.05
N LEU A 15 42.71 41.98 -1.72
CA LEU A 15 41.35 41.94 -1.16
C LEU A 15 40.95 40.47 -1.00
N PHE A 16 40.98 39.95 0.23
CA PHE A 16 40.33 38.69 0.59
C PHE A 16 38.80 38.87 0.49
N ALA A 17 38.20 38.32 -0.55
CA ALA A 17 36.77 38.07 -0.60
C ALA A 17 36.46 36.89 0.34
N ALA A 18 35.98 37.19 1.55
CA ALA A 18 35.40 36.17 2.42
C ALA A 18 34.07 35.74 1.82
N ALA A 19 34.06 34.59 1.13
CA ALA A 19 32.85 33.89 0.78
C ALA A 19 32.20 33.36 2.06
N LEU A 20 31.14 34.01 2.53
CA LEU A 20 30.24 33.46 3.53
C LEU A 20 29.47 32.30 2.87
N THR A 21 29.97 31.08 3.04
CA THR A 21 29.16 29.88 2.83
C THR A 21 28.18 29.78 3.99
N LEU A 22 27.00 30.39 3.82
CA LEU A 22 25.84 30.07 4.65
C LEU A 22 25.47 28.62 4.38
N ALA A 23 26.01 27.71 5.19
CA ALA A 23 25.45 26.38 5.35
C ALA A 23 24.04 26.57 5.93
N ALA A 24 23.04 26.60 5.05
CA ALA A 24 21.65 26.54 5.46
C ALA A 24 21.44 25.15 6.08
N CYS A 25 21.57 25.08 7.41
CA CYS A 25 21.10 23.96 8.19
C CYS A 25 19.57 23.93 7.97
N ARG A 26 19.11 23.12 6.99
CA ARG A 26 17.69 22.85 6.79
C ARG A 26 17.24 22.02 7.98
N THR A 27 16.89 22.68 9.07
CA THR A 27 16.10 22.06 10.12
C THR A 27 14.76 21.72 9.48
N SER A 28 14.53 20.44 9.22
CA SER A 28 13.20 19.94 8.86
C SER A 28 12.25 20.39 9.95
N VAL A 29 11.35 21.33 9.64
CA VAL A 29 10.26 21.66 10.55
C VAL A 29 9.46 20.37 10.72
N PRO A 30 9.37 19.81 11.94
CA PRO A 30 8.51 18.65 12.17
C PRO A 30 7.10 19.06 11.77
N LEU A 31 6.42 18.22 10.98
CA LEU A 31 4.99 18.42 10.79
C LEU A 31 4.34 18.37 12.19
N PRO A 32 3.32 19.21 12.45
CA PRO A 32 2.57 19.10 13.70
C PRO A 32 2.13 17.65 13.86
N ALA A 33 2.32 17.10 15.07
CA ALA A 33 1.84 15.75 15.37
C ALA A 33 0.35 15.69 15.00
N PRO A 34 -0.08 14.69 14.20
CA PRO A 34 -1.47 14.61 13.79
C PRO A 34 -2.35 14.55 15.04
N THR A 35 -3.31 15.47 15.15
CA THR A 35 -4.35 15.38 16.17
C THR A 35 -5.22 14.18 15.86
N PHE A 36 -5.06 13.11 16.65
CA PHE A 36 -5.84 11.90 16.50
C PHE A 36 -7.32 12.23 16.69
N THR A 37 -8.07 12.00 15.63
CA THR A 37 -9.52 12.07 15.59
C THR A 37 -9.92 10.67 15.18
N ALA A 38 -10.88 10.07 15.89
CA ALA A 38 -11.31 8.70 15.62
C ALA A 38 -11.68 8.54 14.14
N LEU A 39 -11.41 7.36 13.59
CA LEU A 39 -11.89 7.01 12.25
C LEU A 39 -13.42 7.12 12.22
N PRO A 40 -14.01 7.44 11.05
CA PRO A 40 -15.46 7.45 10.91
C PRO A 40 -16.02 6.06 11.23
N PRO A 41 -17.24 5.95 11.79
CA PRO A 41 -17.83 4.66 12.20
C PRO A 41 -17.98 3.63 11.07
N SER A 42 -17.93 4.08 9.81
CA SER A 42 -17.99 3.24 8.61
C SER A 42 -16.63 2.70 8.16
N VAL A 43 -15.55 2.94 8.92
CA VAL A 43 -14.20 2.48 8.59
C VAL A 43 -13.51 1.89 9.82
N ASP A 44 -13.18 0.60 9.76
CA ASP A 44 -12.27 -0.04 10.71
C ASP A 44 -10.93 -0.30 10.03
N LEU A 45 -9.82 0.00 10.71
CA LEU A 45 -8.46 -0.20 10.19
C LEU A 45 -7.67 -1.07 11.15
N TYR A 46 -7.02 -2.10 10.60
CA TYR A 46 -6.19 -3.05 11.32
C TYR A 46 -4.80 -3.05 10.72
N PHE A 47 -3.78 -2.93 11.56
CA PHE A 47 -2.38 -3.12 11.21
C PHE A 47 -1.84 -4.37 11.90
N THR A 48 -0.91 -5.06 11.25
CA THR A 48 -0.05 -6.06 11.89
C THR A 48 1.33 -5.46 12.06
N HIS A 49 1.86 -5.45 13.29
CA HIS A 49 3.06 -4.67 13.63
C HIS A 49 4.29 -5.56 13.81
N ALA A 50 4.68 -6.29 12.77
CA ALA A 50 5.80 -7.22 12.84
C ALA A 50 7.16 -6.55 13.10
N CYS A 51 7.32 -5.28 12.74
CA CYS A 51 8.62 -4.60 12.74
C CYS A 51 8.83 -3.65 13.91
N THR A 52 7.80 -3.42 14.73
CA THR A 52 7.92 -2.60 15.93
C THR A 52 7.19 -3.25 17.12
N PRO A 53 7.75 -3.22 18.34
CA PRO A 53 7.09 -3.77 19.54
C PRO A 53 5.79 -3.05 19.97
N ALA A 54 5.27 -2.10 19.19
CA ALA A 54 4.12 -1.29 19.58
C ALA A 54 2.81 -1.99 19.20
N GLN A 55 2.33 -2.82 20.11
CA GLN A 55 0.97 -3.38 20.06
C GLN A 55 -0.07 -2.26 20.15
N GLN A 56 -1.06 -2.27 19.28
CA GLN A 56 -2.39 -1.75 19.59
C GLN A 56 -3.00 -2.77 20.59
N PRO A 57 -3.03 -2.51 21.92
CA PRO A 57 -3.15 -3.59 22.91
C PRO A 57 -4.52 -4.27 22.98
N ASP A 58 -5.55 -3.69 22.34
CA ASP A 58 -6.95 -4.05 22.56
C ASP A 58 -7.74 -4.38 21.27
N ALA A 59 -7.12 -4.32 20.08
CA ALA A 59 -7.80 -4.67 18.83
C ALA A 59 -7.60 -6.17 18.51
N PRO A 60 -8.65 -6.89 18.04
CA PRO A 60 -8.47 -8.25 17.56
C PRO A 60 -7.49 -8.27 16.37
N ALA A 61 -6.81 -9.39 16.16
CA ALA A 61 -6.00 -9.56 14.97
C ALA A 61 -6.88 -9.38 13.71
N PRO A 62 -6.34 -8.86 12.60
CA PRO A 62 -7.16 -8.51 11.43
C PRO A 62 -8.04 -9.65 10.92
N LEU A 63 -7.50 -10.88 10.85
CA LEU A 63 -8.28 -12.03 10.39
C LEU A 63 -9.28 -12.54 11.43
N ASP A 64 -9.05 -12.31 12.72
CA ASP A 64 -10.06 -12.61 13.75
C ASP A 64 -11.29 -11.70 13.60
N ALA A 65 -11.06 -10.42 13.28
CA ALA A 65 -12.14 -9.49 12.96
C ALA A 65 -12.91 -9.93 11.70
N LEU A 66 -12.22 -10.32 10.62
CA LEU A 66 -12.86 -10.85 9.42
C LEU A 66 -13.64 -12.16 9.71
N VAL A 67 -13.10 -13.06 10.54
CA VAL A 67 -13.78 -14.28 10.99
C VAL A 67 -15.10 -13.94 11.70
N GLN A 68 -15.11 -12.92 12.56
CA GLN A 68 -16.33 -12.47 13.22
C GLN A 68 -17.37 -11.96 12.21
N ALA A 69 -16.94 -11.20 11.20
CA ALA A 69 -17.83 -10.73 10.13
C ALA A 69 -18.42 -11.89 9.30
N VAL A 70 -17.60 -12.87 8.90
CA VAL A 70 -18.07 -14.07 8.18
C VAL A 70 -19.03 -14.91 9.03
N ASN A 71 -18.81 -15.00 10.34
CA ASN A 71 -19.73 -15.66 11.26
C ASN A 71 -21.07 -14.92 11.40
N ALA A 72 -21.06 -13.59 11.26
CA ALA A 72 -22.25 -12.74 11.30
C ALA A 72 -23.00 -12.66 9.96
N ALA A 73 -22.37 -13.02 8.84
CA ALA A 73 -22.95 -12.97 7.51
C ALA A 73 -24.28 -13.76 7.43
N GLN A 74 -25.27 -13.18 6.74
CA GLN A 74 -26.62 -13.72 6.62
C GLN A 74 -26.98 -14.16 5.21
N GLU A 75 -26.45 -13.51 4.18
CA GLU A 75 -26.86 -13.71 2.79
C GLU A 75 -25.71 -14.23 1.94
N GLN A 76 -24.56 -13.55 1.95
CA GLN A 76 -23.48 -13.82 1.02
C GLN A 76 -22.09 -13.45 1.57
N VAL A 77 -21.09 -14.27 1.20
CA VAL A 77 -19.67 -13.95 1.31
C VAL A 77 -18.99 -14.26 -0.03
N ASP A 78 -18.56 -13.20 -0.72
CA ASP A 78 -17.74 -13.30 -1.92
C ASP A 78 -16.31 -12.91 -1.60
N MET A 79 -15.33 -13.75 -1.93
CA MET A 79 -13.93 -13.51 -1.59
C MET A 79 -13.02 -13.71 -2.80
N ALA A 80 -12.28 -12.66 -3.17
CA ALA A 80 -11.19 -12.74 -4.13
C ALA A 80 -9.87 -12.59 -3.39
N ILE A 81 -9.10 -13.68 -3.30
CA ILE A 81 -7.88 -13.71 -2.48
C ILE A 81 -6.74 -14.48 -3.16
N TYR A 82 -5.59 -13.82 -3.29
CA TYR A 82 -4.38 -14.43 -3.84
C TYR A 82 -3.97 -15.71 -3.07
N ASN A 83 -3.87 -15.64 -1.74
CA ASN A 83 -3.50 -16.78 -0.91
C ASN A 83 -4.35 -16.83 0.37
N LEU A 84 -5.00 -17.98 0.58
CA LEU A 84 -5.84 -18.29 1.73
C LEU A 84 -5.35 -19.57 2.40
N SER A 85 -4.87 -19.46 3.63
CA SER A 85 -4.46 -20.63 4.42
C SER A 85 -4.67 -20.45 5.92
N TYR A 86 -5.38 -19.40 6.36
CA TYR A 86 -5.69 -19.17 7.77
C TYR A 86 -6.85 -20.07 8.23
N PRO A 87 -6.61 -21.09 9.08
CA PRO A 87 -7.64 -22.10 9.38
C PRO A 87 -8.93 -21.55 10.00
N PRO A 88 -8.92 -20.62 10.97
CA PRO A 88 -10.15 -20.08 11.54
C PRO A 88 -11.07 -19.41 10.51
N LEU A 89 -10.50 -18.76 9.49
CA LEU A 89 -11.28 -18.16 8.40
C LEU A 89 -11.85 -19.21 7.46
N VAL A 90 -11.08 -20.25 7.14
CA VAL A 90 -11.57 -21.39 6.34
C VAL A 90 -12.75 -22.07 7.06
N ASP A 91 -12.61 -22.35 8.35
CA ASP A 91 -13.67 -22.97 9.16
C ASP A 91 -14.92 -22.07 9.23
N ALA A 92 -14.74 -20.75 9.38
CA ALA A 92 -15.84 -19.79 9.40
C ALA A 92 -16.61 -19.74 8.06
N LEU A 93 -15.90 -19.81 6.92
CA LEU A 93 -16.50 -19.85 5.59
C LEU A 93 -17.29 -21.14 5.36
N ILE A 94 -16.75 -22.30 5.78
CA ILE A 94 -17.47 -23.58 5.74
C ILE A 94 -18.72 -23.51 6.62
N ALA A 95 -18.59 -23.02 7.85
CA ALA A 95 -19.72 -22.87 8.75
C ALA A 95 -20.78 -21.91 8.19
N ALA A 96 -20.39 -20.83 7.50
CA ALA A 96 -21.34 -19.94 6.82
C ALA A 96 -22.09 -20.65 5.71
N HIS A 97 -21.39 -21.42 4.88
CA HIS A 97 -22.00 -22.23 3.83
C HIS A 97 -23.00 -23.25 4.39
N GLU A 98 -22.65 -23.95 5.48
CA GLU A 98 -23.53 -24.91 6.15
C GLU A 98 -24.78 -24.25 6.77
N ARG A 99 -24.69 -22.98 7.17
CA ARG A 99 -25.85 -22.18 7.62
C ARG A 99 -26.76 -21.74 6.46
N GLY A 100 -26.34 -21.92 5.21
CA GLY A 100 -27.08 -21.52 4.01
C GLY A 100 -26.67 -20.17 3.43
N VAL A 101 -25.60 -19.54 3.93
CA VAL A 101 -25.00 -18.35 3.31
C VAL A 101 -24.37 -18.73 1.97
N LEU A 102 -24.58 -17.90 0.94
CA LEU A 102 -23.91 -18.10 -0.35
C LEU A 102 -22.44 -17.74 -0.22
N VAL A 103 -21.56 -18.73 -0.26
CA VAL A 103 -20.10 -18.52 -0.21
C VAL A 103 -19.49 -18.80 -1.58
N ARG A 104 -18.69 -17.85 -2.10
CA ARG A 104 -18.03 -17.96 -3.41
C ARG A 104 -16.61 -17.43 -3.34
N LEU A 105 -15.69 -18.12 -4.00
CA LEU A 105 -14.28 -17.76 -4.01
C LEU A 105 -13.75 -17.56 -5.43
N VAL A 106 -12.90 -16.54 -5.59
CA VAL A 106 -11.96 -16.39 -6.69
C VAL A 106 -10.54 -16.47 -6.09
N VAL A 107 -9.69 -17.33 -6.65
CA VAL A 107 -8.33 -17.58 -6.16
C VAL A 107 -7.31 -17.56 -7.30
N GLU A 108 -6.05 -17.28 -6.96
CA GLU A 108 -4.94 -17.49 -7.88
C GLU A 108 -4.81 -18.99 -8.24
N ASN A 109 -4.64 -19.29 -9.52
CA ASN A 109 -4.62 -20.65 -10.06
C ASN A 109 -3.51 -21.51 -9.45
N GLU A 110 -2.32 -20.95 -9.23
CA GLU A 110 -1.23 -21.67 -8.56
C GLU A 110 -1.54 -21.95 -7.08
N ASN A 111 -2.44 -21.18 -6.47
CA ASN A 111 -2.83 -21.32 -5.06
C ASN A 111 -4.14 -22.11 -4.87
N ARG A 112 -4.85 -22.46 -5.95
CA ARG A 112 -6.13 -23.18 -5.90
C ARG A 112 -6.06 -24.52 -5.16
N SER A 113 -4.93 -25.21 -5.22
CA SER A 113 -4.76 -26.52 -4.57
C SER A 113 -4.18 -26.42 -3.16
N ARG A 114 -3.98 -25.21 -2.62
CA ARG A 114 -3.52 -25.02 -1.23
C ARG A 114 -4.63 -25.37 -0.24
N SER A 115 -4.23 -25.56 1.02
CA SER A 115 -5.10 -26.09 2.08
C SER A 115 -6.44 -25.36 2.23
N GLY A 116 -6.46 -24.01 2.16
CA GLY A 116 -7.69 -23.24 2.29
C GLY A 116 -8.68 -23.47 1.14
N PRO A 117 -8.35 -23.10 -0.10
CA PRO A 117 -9.25 -23.29 -1.24
C PRO A 117 -9.61 -24.77 -1.48
N ALA A 118 -8.68 -25.71 -1.24
CA ALA A 118 -8.97 -27.14 -1.33
C ALA A 118 -10.04 -27.58 -0.32
N ALA A 119 -9.92 -27.18 0.95
CA ALA A 119 -10.90 -27.51 1.98
C ALA A 119 -12.29 -26.91 1.68
N LEU A 120 -12.34 -25.69 1.14
CA LEU A 120 -13.59 -25.06 0.73
C LEU A 120 -14.24 -25.79 -0.45
N GLN A 121 -13.43 -26.19 -1.45
CA GLN A 121 -13.93 -26.98 -2.58
C GLN A 121 -14.47 -28.35 -2.12
N ASP A 122 -13.78 -29.02 -1.19
CA ASP A 122 -14.21 -30.29 -0.60
C ASP A 122 -15.53 -30.14 0.20
N ALA A 123 -15.77 -28.96 0.79
CA ALA A 123 -17.02 -28.61 1.46
C ALA A 123 -18.16 -28.24 0.49
N GLY A 124 -17.92 -28.24 -0.82
CA GLY A 124 -18.93 -27.92 -1.84
C GLY A 124 -19.04 -26.43 -2.18
N ILE A 125 -18.14 -25.59 -1.66
CA ILE A 125 -18.10 -24.15 -1.95
C ILE A 125 -17.53 -23.94 -3.36
N SER A 126 -18.13 -23.01 -4.09
CA SER A 126 -17.71 -22.72 -5.47
C SER A 126 -16.42 -21.91 -5.48
N VAL A 127 -15.36 -22.48 -6.06
CA VAL A 127 -14.04 -21.85 -6.22
C VAL A 127 -13.74 -21.68 -7.70
N ARG A 128 -13.53 -20.43 -8.12
CA ARG A 128 -13.02 -20.04 -9.44
C ARG A 128 -11.53 -19.74 -9.31
N ALA A 129 -10.75 -20.12 -10.32
CA ALA A 129 -9.37 -19.69 -10.46
C ALA A 129 -9.16 -19.00 -11.81
N ASP A 130 -8.15 -18.13 -11.86
CA ASP A 130 -7.72 -17.44 -13.06
C ASP A 130 -6.92 -18.36 -14.02
N SER A 131 -6.27 -17.75 -15.01
CA SER A 131 -5.41 -18.44 -15.98
C SER A 131 -3.96 -17.98 -15.85
N PRO A 132 -2.94 -18.78 -16.24
CA PRO A 132 -1.51 -18.51 -15.97
C PRO A 132 -0.91 -17.24 -16.60
N ASP A 133 -1.69 -16.41 -17.32
CA ASP A 133 -1.23 -15.25 -18.08
C ASP A 133 -1.27 -13.93 -17.27
N GLY A 134 -1.26 -14.03 -15.94
CA GLY A 134 -1.33 -12.94 -14.97
C GLY A 134 -1.36 -13.53 -13.56
N LEU A 135 -1.56 -12.68 -12.55
CA LEU A 135 -1.95 -13.15 -11.23
C LEU A 135 -3.31 -12.56 -10.89
N MET A 136 -4.22 -13.37 -10.36
CA MET A 136 -5.34 -12.86 -9.57
C MET A 136 -4.81 -12.47 -8.20
N HIS A 137 -4.36 -11.22 -8.08
CA HIS A 137 -3.66 -10.72 -6.90
C HIS A 137 -4.54 -9.84 -6.01
N ASN A 138 -5.85 -9.80 -6.26
CA ASN A 138 -6.84 -9.19 -5.39
C ASN A 138 -6.84 -9.82 -3.98
N LYS A 139 -7.22 -9.01 -2.99
CA LYS A 139 -7.25 -9.35 -1.55
C LYS A 139 -8.48 -8.69 -0.92
N PHE A 140 -9.66 -9.15 -1.30
CA PHE A 140 -10.89 -8.60 -0.75
C PHE A 140 -11.96 -9.64 -0.44
N ALA A 141 -12.87 -9.27 0.45
CA ALA A 141 -14.14 -9.95 0.66
C ALA A 141 -15.29 -8.94 0.67
N VAL A 142 -16.40 -9.29 0.02
CA VAL A 142 -17.68 -8.58 0.10
C VAL A 142 -18.65 -9.43 0.90
N ILE A 143 -19.24 -8.85 1.95
CA ILE A 143 -20.18 -9.54 2.84
C ILE A 143 -21.53 -8.83 2.77
N ASP A 144 -22.59 -9.61 2.54
CA ASP A 144 -24.00 -9.18 2.51
C ASP A 144 -24.28 -7.93 1.66
N ALA A 145 -23.50 -7.73 0.59
CA ALA A 145 -23.53 -6.57 -0.30
C ALA A 145 -23.47 -5.19 0.42
N ALA A 146 -22.91 -5.18 1.63
CA ALA A 146 -22.85 -4.00 2.50
C ALA A 146 -21.42 -3.70 2.96
N ASP A 147 -20.63 -4.74 3.17
CA ASP A 147 -19.30 -4.64 3.78
C ASP A 147 -18.21 -5.03 2.79
N VAL A 148 -17.14 -4.24 2.76
CA VAL A 148 -15.93 -4.55 1.97
C VAL A 148 -14.72 -4.63 2.89
N TRP A 149 -14.07 -5.78 2.87
CA TRP A 149 -12.79 -6.02 3.52
C TRP A 149 -11.72 -6.05 2.45
N THR A 150 -10.68 -5.22 2.55
CA THR A 150 -9.58 -5.21 1.57
C THR A 150 -8.29 -4.70 2.21
N GLY A 151 -7.16 -4.79 1.52
CA GLY A 151 -5.90 -4.27 2.04
C GLY A 151 -4.70 -4.86 1.30
N SER A 152 -3.56 -4.84 1.98
CA SER A 152 -2.31 -5.37 1.39
C SER A 152 -2.05 -6.84 1.73
N MET A 153 -2.84 -7.43 2.64
CA MET A 153 -2.53 -8.72 3.24
C MET A 153 -3.13 -9.93 2.52
N ASN A 154 -2.41 -11.05 2.54
CA ASN A 154 -3.00 -12.35 2.23
C ASN A 154 -3.76 -12.87 3.46
N PHE A 155 -4.66 -13.85 3.29
CA PHE A 155 -5.42 -14.42 4.40
C PHE A 155 -4.71 -15.68 4.93
N THR A 156 -3.52 -15.48 5.48
CA THR A 156 -2.63 -16.51 6.02
C THR A 156 -2.23 -16.19 7.46
N ALA A 157 -1.77 -17.19 8.22
CA ALA A 157 -1.30 -16.98 9.59
C ALA A 157 -0.10 -16.01 9.64
N ASN A 158 0.90 -16.20 8.76
CA ASN A 158 2.06 -15.29 8.69
C ASN A 158 1.63 -13.85 8.40
N SER A 159 0.70 -13.63 7.45
CA SER A 159 0.22 -12.27 7.20
C SER A 159 -0.56 -11.69 8.38
N ASN A 160 -1.18 -12.51 9.22
CA ASN A 160 -1.90 -12.07 10.42
C ASN A 160 -0.97 -11.77 11.60
N ASP A 161 0.16 -12.49 11.72
CA ASP A 161 0.96 -12.54 12.94
C ASP A 161 2.40 -12.01 12.77
N GLU A 162 2.98 -12.15 11.58
CA GLU A 162 4.43 -12.01 11.33
C GLU A 162 4.80 -10.98 10.26
N ASP A 163 3.90 -10.63 9.33
CA ASP A 163 4.18 -9.60 8.31
C ASP A 163 3.71 -8.22 8.79
N ALA A 164 4.31 -7.13 8.31
CA ALA A 164 3.75 -5.78 8.43
C ALA A 164 2.84 -5.45 7.26
N ASN A 165 1.54 -5.40 7.52
CA ASN A 165 0.51 -5.16 6.53
C ASN A 165 -0.74 -4.56 7.17
N HIS A 166 -1.78 -4.35 6.36
CA HIS A 166 -3.06 -3.85 6.84
C HIS A 166 -4.25 -4.55 6.21
N LEU A 167 -5.34 -4.53 6.96
CA LEU A 167 -6.70 -4.83 6.51
C LEU A 167 -7.57 -3.62 6.86
N ILE A 168 -8.44 -3.23 5.93
CA ILE A 168 -9.42 -2.19 6.14
C ILE A 168 -10.81 -2.76 5.86
N HIS A 169 -11.75 -2.39 6.72
CA HIS A 169 -13.15 -2.73 6.60
C HIS A 169 -13.95 -1.46 6.35
N PHE A 170 -14.78 -1.49 5.32
CA PHE A 170 -15.68 -0.41 4.95
C PHE A 170 -17.13 -0.88 5.04
N HIS A 171 -17.91 -0.17 5.85
CA HIS A 171 -19.37 -0.32 5.91
C HIS A 171 -19.99 0.59 4.84
N SER A 172 -20.07 0.12 3.60
CA SER A 172 -20.52 0.93 2.46
C SER A 172 -21.11 0.06 1.35
N THR A 173 -22.42 0.10 1.20
CA THR A 173 -23.13 -0.59 0.11
C THR A 173 -22.69 -0.11 -1.28
N GLN A 174 -22.28 1.16 -1.40
CA GLN A 174 -21.77 1.69 -2.66
C GLN A 174 -20.39 1.11 -2.99
N LEU A 175 -19.50 0.97 -2.00
CA LEU A 175 -18.22 0.28 -2.21
C LEU A 175 -18.44 -1.21 -2.51
N ALA A 176 -19.35 -1.85 -1.77
CA ALA A 176 -19.69 -3.25 -1.97
C ALA A 176 -20.19 -3.50 -3.39
N GLN A 177 -21.05 -2.64 -3.94
CA GLN A 177 -21.51 -2.75 -5.34
C GLN A 177 -20.36 -2.72 -6.35
N ILE A 178 -19.36 -1.86 -6.14
CA ILE A 178 -18.18 -1.74 -7.01
C ILE A 178 -17.36 -3.04 -6.96
N PHE A 179 -17.06 -3.54 -5.76
CA PHE A 179 -16.30 -4.77 -5.58
C PHE A 179 -17.07 -6.02 -5.99
N THR A 180 -18.40 -6.04 -5.85
CA THR A 180 -19.25 -7.12 -6.38
C THR A 180 -19.20 -7.15 -7.91
N ALA A 181 -19.19 -6.01 -8.59
CA ALA A 181 -19.08 -5.99 -10.05
C ALA A 181 -17.76 -6.62 -10.53
N GLU A 182 -16.65 -6.23 -9.89
CA GLU A 182 -15.32 -6.82 -10.12
C GLU A 182 -15.30 -8.34 -9.81
N PHE A 183 -15.90 -8.74 -8.69
CA PHE A 183 -15.98 -10.16 -8.34
C PHE A 183 -16.78 -10.97 -9.38
N GLU A 184 -17.93 -10.45 -9.82
CA GLU A 184 -18.79 -11.14 -10.81
C GLU A 184 -18.13 -11.26 -12.18
N GLU A 185 -17.32 -10.29 -12.55
CA GLU A 185 -16.50 -10.36 -13.74
C GLU A 185 -15.56 -11.58 -13.70
N MET A 186 -14.77 -11.72 -12.64
CA MET A 186 -13.87 -12.85 -12.46
C MET A 186 -14.63 -14.17 -12.30
N PHE A 187 -15.64 -14.19 -11.43
CA PHE A 187 -16.30 -15.41 -11.00
C PHE A 187 -17.27 -15.97 -12.05
N THR A 188 -18.15 -15.11 -12.57
CA THR A 188 -19.24 -15.49 -13.48
C THR A 188 -18.84 -15.34 -14.94
N GLN A 189 -18.12 -14.27 -15.29
CA GLN A 189 -17.73 -14.01 -16.69
C GLN A 189 -16.37 -14.62 -17.06
N ASN A 190 -15.59 -15.07 -16.07
CA ASN A 190 -14.28 -15.68 -16.25
C ASN A 190 -13.32 -14.76 -17.04
N ARG A 191 -13.34 -13.46 -16.70
CA ARG A 191 -12.44 -12.45 -17.23
C ARG A 191 -11.45 -12.05 -16.12
N PHE A 192 -10.19 -11.96 -16.52
CA PHE A 192 -9.05 -11.72 -15.66
C PHE A 192 -8.00 -10.97 -16.48
N GLY A 193 -7.20 -10.16 -15.80
CA GLY A 193 -6.07 -9.44 -16.34
C GLY A 193 -6.44 -8.68 -17.62
N ALA A 194 -5.67 -8.88 -18.68
CA ALA A 194 -5.88 -8.18 -19.95
C ALA A 194 -7.19 -8.55 -20.70
N ASN A 195 -7.94 -9.55 -20.23
CA ASN A 195 -9.24 -9.92 -20.80
C ASN A 195 -10.42 -9.23 -20.11
N SER A 196 -10.15 -8.47 -19.06
CA SER A 196 -11.11 -7.64 -18.36
C SER A 196 -11.54 -6.44 -19.25
N PRO A 197 -12.82 -6.06 -19.22
CA PRO A 197 -13.31 -4.92 -19.97
C PRO A 197 -12.92 -3.63 -19.25
N ARG A 198 -12.14 -2.79 -19.94
CA ARG A 198 -11.84 -1.45 -19.44
C ARG A 198 -13.10 -0.73 -18.93
N GLY A 199 -13.08 -0.34 -17.66
CA GLY A 199 -14.04 0.60 -17.11
C GLY A 199 -13.82 1.96 -17.78
N ASP A 200 -14.86 2.52 -18.38
CA ASP A 200 -14.76 3.87 -18.98
C ASP A 200 -14.84 4.99 -17.92
N GLU A 201 -15.10 4.65 -16.64
CA GLU A 201 -15.31 5.63 -15.56
C GLU A 201 -14.57 5.26 -14.27
N MET A 202 -13.72 6.19 -13.78
CA MET A 202 -13.14 6.08 -12.44
C MET A 202 -14.25 6.10 -11.37
N GLN A 203 -14.21 5.14 -10.45
CA GLN A 203 -15.29 4.91 -9.50
C GLN A 203 -15.06 5.68 -8.21
N GLY A 204 -15.31 6.99 -8.26
CA GLY A 204 -15.11 7.92 -7.14
C GLY A 204 -16.41 8.36 -6.45
N PHE A 205 -16.45 8.32 -5.12
CA PHE A 205 -17.61 8.77 -4.34
C PHE A 205 -17.24 9.19 -2.92
N ILE A 206 -18.21 9.71 -2.16
CA ILE A 206 -18.03 10.15 -0.78
C ILE A 206 -19.05 9.45 0.11
N PHE A 207 -18.60 8.86 1.22
CA PHE A 207 -19.44 8.32 2.29
C PHE A 207 -18.85 8.74 3.64
N ASP A 208 -19.68 9.19 4.59
CA ASP A 208 -19.26 9.65 5.92
C ASP A 208 -18.06 10.61 5.94
N GLY A 209 -17.94 11.48 4.92
CA GLY A 209 -16.84 12.44 4.79
C GLY A 209 -15.52 11.83 4.28
N VAL A 210 -15.49 10.54 3.97
CA VAL A 210 -14.38 9.85 3.31
C VAL A 210 -14.63 9.89 1.80
N GLN A 211 -13.72 10.50 1.05
CA GLN A 211 -13.73 10.38 -0.40
C GLN A 211 -12.87 9.19 -0.80
N VAL A 212 -13.46 8.25 -1.54
CA VAL A 212 -12.79 7.04 -2.04
C VAL A 212 -12.90 7.00 -3.56
N GLU A 213 -11.82 6.59 -4.19
CA GLU A 213 -11.73 6.27 -5.61
C GLU A 213 -11.13 4.86 -5.72
N VAL A 214 -11.77 3.99 -6.49
CA VAL A 214 -11.35 2.59 -6.69
C VAL A 214 -10.85 2.44 -8.12
N LEU A 215 -9.71 1.75 -8.26
CA LEU A 215 -9.12 1.37 -9.53
C LEU A 215 -8.79 -0.12 -9.49
N PHE A 216 -9.21 -0.85 -10.53
CA PHE A 216 -8.82 -2.24 -10.76
C PHE A 216 -7.80 -2.32 -11.89
N ALA A 217 -6.69 -2.99 -11.61
CA ALA A 217 -5.67 -3.28 -12.63
C ALA A 217 -6.06 -4.54 -13.41
N PRO A 218 -5.66 -4.65 -14.69
CA PRO A 218 -4.87 -3.68 -15.47
C PRO A 218 -5.71 -2.57 -16.12
N ASP A 219 -7.02 -2.62 -15.96
CA ASP A 219 -7.98 -1.87 -16.79
C ASP A 219 -8.03 -0.37 -16.52
N ASP A 220 -7.97 0.03 -15.26
CA ASP A 220 -8.13 1.43 -14.83
C ASP A 220 -6.80 2.22 -14.83
N GLN A 221 -5.72 1.65 -15.35
CA GLN A 221 -4.38 2.27 -15.43
C GLN A 221 -3.86 2.86 -14.08
N PRO A 222 -3.84 2.07 -13.00
CA PRO A 222 -3.47 2.54 -11.66
C PRO A 222 -2.07 3.18 -11.56
N GLU A 223 -1.10 2.77 -12.38
CA GLU A 223 0.24 3.39 -12.39
C GLU A 223 0.17 4.87 -12.80
N GLU A 224 -0.62 5.19 -13.82
CA GLU A 224 -0.80 6.58 -14.29
C GLU A 224 -1.42 7.42 -13.17
N ARG A 225 -2.44 6.87 -12.51
CA ARG A 225 -3.11 7.54 -11.40
C ARG A 225 -2.16 7.80 -10.22
N VAL A 226 -1.32 6.83 -9.86
CA VAL A 226 -0.29 7.01 -8.83
C VAL A 226 0.69 8.12 -9.19
N ILE A 227 1.15 8.16 -10.44
CA ILE A 227 2.07 9.21 -10.94
C ILE A 227 1.41 10.59 -10.86
N GLU A 228 0.14 10.72 -11.23
CA GLU A 228 -0.61 11.98 -11.10
C GLU A 228 -0.71 12.46 -9.65
N LEU A 229 -1.03 11.54 -8.73
CA LEU A 229 -1.14 11.83 -7.31
C LEU A 229 0.20 12.33 -6.75
N ILE A 230 1.29 11.60 -7.01
CA ILE A 230 2.65 12.01 -6.63
C ILE A 230 2.98 13.38 -7.23
N GLY A 231 2.68 13.58 -8.52
CA GLY A 231 2.85 14.86 -9.23
C GLY A 231 2.17 16.03 -8.52
N SER A 232 0.98 15.80 -7.99
CA SER A 232 0.15 16.81 -7.33
C SER A 232 0.58 17.19 -5.90
N ALA A 233 1.39 16.35 -5.24
CA ALA A 233 1.83 16.55 -3.85
C ALA A 233 2.60 17.86 -3.67
N ARG A 234 2.39 18.53 -2.53
CA ARG A 234 2.94 19.87 -2.24
C ARG A 234 3.88 19.92 -1.04
N GLN A 235 3.73 19.01 -0.09
CA GLN A 235 4.42 19.01 1.19
C GLN A 235 5.21 17.72 1.38
N SER A 236 4.56 16.57 1.20
CA SER A 236 5.20 15.28 1.42
C SER A 236 4.63 14.14 0.57
N VAL A 237 5.50 13.16 0.33
CA VAL A 237 5.17 11.83 -0.20
C VAL A 237 5.90 10.81 0.66
N GLU A 238 5.15 9.98 1.36
CA GLU A 238 5.66 8.87 2.17
C GLU A 238 5.18 7.55 1.58
N MET A 239 6.08 6.61 1.32
CA MET A 239 5.76 5.36 0.61
C MET A 239 6.29 4.13 1.35
N LEU A 240 5.43 3.13 1.53
CA LEU A 240 5.79 1.78 1.96
C LEU A 240 5.60 0.84 0.78
N ALA A 241 6.66 0.18 0.35
CA ALA A 241 6.65 -0.64 -0.85
C ALA A 241 7.23 -2.03 -0.60
N TYR A 242 6.38 -3.06 -0.64
CA TYR A 242 6.85 -4.45 -0.67
C TYR A 242 7.70 -4.70 -1.92
N SER A 243 7.10 -4.71 -3.11
CA SER A 243 7.83 -4.81 -4.38
C SER A 243 7.78 -3.50 -5.15
N PHE A 244 8.95 -2.99 -5.56
CA PHE A 244 9.08 -1.71 -6.26
C PHE A 244 10.05 -1.80 -7.44
N THR A 245 9.49 -1.85 -8.65
CA THR A 245 10.24 -1.98 -9.92
C THR A 245 9.71 -1.07 -11.04
N SER A 246 8.87 -0.09 -10.69
CA SER A 246 8.30 0.87 -11.64
C SER A 246 9.21 2.10 -11.78
N ASP A 247 9.97 2.16 -12.88
CA ASP A 247 10.74 3.36 -13.24
C ASP A 247 9.85 4.62 -13.33
N PRO A 248 8.62 4.59 -13.90
CA PRO A 248 7.76 5.77 -13.94
C PRO A 248 7.43 6.34 -12.56
N ILE A 249 7.09 5.48 -11.60
CA ILE A 249 6.82 5.90 -10.21
C ILE A 249 8.12 6.38 -9.54
N GLY A 250 9.23 5.68 -9.69
CA GLY A 250 10.54 6.10 -9.16
C GLY A 250 10.98 7.48 -9.68
N ASN A 251 10.80 7.73 -10.97
CA ASN A 251 11.07 9.03 -11.58
C ASN A 251 10.16 10.14 -11.06
N ALA A 252 8.86 9.84 -10.82
CA ALA A 252 7.93 10.79 -10.23
C ALA A 252 8.38 11.21 -8.81
N LEU A 253 8.77 10.24 -7.97
CA LEU A 253 9.29 10.49 -6.63
C LEU A 253 10.55 11.37 -6.65
N LEU A 254 11.53 11.05 -7.51
CA LEU A 254 12.74 11.87 -7.67
C LEU A 254 12.43 13.29 -8.14
N SER A 255 11.48 13.43 -9.07
CA SER A 255 11.04 14.74 -9.55
C SER A 255 10.47 15.59 -8.41
N LYS A 256 9.60 15.02 -7.59
CA LYS A 256 9.03 15.70 -6.41
C LYS A 256 10.10 16.07 -5.37
N ALA A 257 11.05 15.18 -5.11
CA ALA A 257 12.17 15.47 -4.22
C ALA A 257 13.01 16.66 -4.72
N ARG A 258 13.25 16.75 -6.04
CA ARG A 258 13.96 17.89 -6.67
C ARG A 258 13.17 19.20 -6.58
N ASP A 259 11.85 19.14 -6.62
CA ASP A 259 10.96 20.28 -6.39
C ASP A 259 10.93 20.74 -4.92
N GLY A 260 11.61 20.03 -4.02
CA GLY A 260 11.69 20.36 -2.60
C GLY A 260 10.56 19.79 -1.75
N VAL A 261 9.71 18.92 -2.32
CA VAL A 261 8.75 18.11 -1.55
C VAL A 261 9.52 17.08 -0.73
N ARG A 262 9.10 16.84 0.52
CA ARG A 262 9.71 15.79 1.34
C ARG A 262 9.27 14.43 0.81
N VAL A 263 10.20 13.64 0.28
CA VAL A 263 9.90 12.29 -0.21
C VAL A 263 10.68 11.28 0.61
N ARG A 264 9.98 10.31 1.23
CA ARG A 264 10.58 9.24 2.02
C ARG A 264 9.97 7.90 1.62
N VAL A 265 10.83 6.89 1.48
CA VAL A 265 10.41 5.54 1.07
C VAL A 265 10.99 4.50 2.02
N VAL A 266 10.18 3.52 2.40
CA VAL A 266 10.65 2.26 3.01
C VAL A 266 10.30 1.13 2.04
N GLN A 267 11.30 0.35 1.64
CA GLN A 267 11.14 -0.80 0.77
C GLN A 267 11.47 -2.10 1.52
N ASP A 268 10.81 -3.18 1.15
CA ASP A 268 11.11 -4.51 1.70
C ASP A 268 12.54 -4.96 1.35
N ALA A 269 13.32 -5.35 2.35
CA ALA A 269 14.73 -5.69 2.24
C ALA A 269 14.97 -6.95 1.41
N GLU A 270 14.06 -7.93 1.48
CA GLU A 270 14.16 -9.17 0.70
C GLU A 270 13.86 -8.91 -0.78
N GLN A 271 12.88 -8.03 -1.06
CA GLN A 271 12.47 -7.70 -2.43
C GLN A 271 13.52 -6.88 -3.22
N VAL A 272 14.48 -6.25 -2.54
CA VAL A 272 15.51 -5.43 -3.20
C VAL A 272 16.46 -6.24 -4.09
N THR A 273 16.60 -7.54 -3.81
CA THR A 273 17.40 -8.45 -4.62
C THR A 273 16.75 -8.82 -5.95
N GLY A 274 15.46 -8.47 -6.13
CA GLY A 274 14.72 -8.69 -7.37
C GLY A 274 15.26 -7.88 -8.55
N THR A 275 15.23 -8.50 -9.73
CA THR A 275 15.61 -7.82 -10.98
C THR A 275 14.74 -6.58 -11.21
N GLY A 276 15.38 -5.43 -11.41
CA GLY A 276 14.68 -4.16 -11.68
C GLY A 276 14.20 -3.43 -10.42
N SER A 277 14.66 -3.81 -9.22
CA SER A 277 14.38 -3.04 -8.00
C SER A 277 14.85 -1.59 -8.12
N GLU A 278 13.97 -0.66 -7.76
CA GLU A 278 14.24 0.79 -7.80
C GLU A 278 15.16 1.27 -6.66
N TYR A 279 15.34 0.45 -5.61
CA TYR A 279 16.08 0.86 -4.41
C TYR A 279 17.44 1.49 -4.70
N LYS A 280 18.27 0.79 -5.49
CA LYS A 280 19.63 1.24 -5.78
C LYS A 280 19.63 2.53 -6.60
N TYR A 281 18.78 2.62 -7.61
CA TYR A 281 18.68 3.80 -8.47
C TYR A 281 18.27 5.05 -7.69
N LEU A 282 17.25 4.91 -6.84
CA LEU A 282 16.73 6.01 -6.01
C LEU A 282 17.73 6.42 -4.92
N SER A 283 18.37 5.45 -4.25
CA SER A 283 19.40 5.69 -3.24
C SER A 283 20.63 6.38 -3.82
N ASP A 284 21.18 5.88 -4.95
CA ASP A 284 22.30 6.52 -5.66
C ASP A 284 21.96 7.93 -6.14
N SER A 285 20.68 8.20 -6.40
CA SER A 285 20.16 9.52 -6.79
C SER A 285 19.93 10.47 -5.60
N GLY A 286 20.20 10.01 -4.37
CA GLY A 286 20.08 10.79 -3.14
C GLY A 286 18.67 10.91 -2.58
N LEU A 287 17.73 10.05 -3.01
CA LEU A 287 16.41 9.96 -2.38
C LEU A 287 16.53 9.36 -0.98
N ASP A 288 15.69 9.81 -0.06
CA ASP A 288 15.57 9.23 1.28
C ASP A 288 14.76 7.93 1.21
N ILE A 289 15.43 6.86 0.81
CA ILE A 289 14.90 5.50 0.75
C ILE A 289 15.66 4.59 1.70
N ARG A 290 14.92 3.78 2.46
CA ARG A 290 15.45 2.85 3.46
C ARG A 290 14.92 1.44 3.22
N LEU A 291 15.63 0.45 3.73
CA LEU A 291 15.15 -0.92 3.83
C LEU A 291 14.51 -1.12 5.18
N ASP A 292 13.38 -1.83 5.21
CA ASP A 292 12.80 -2.26 6.47
C ASP A 292 13.77 -3.16 7.26
N ALA A 293 13.43 -3.41 8.52
CA ALA A 293 14.17 -4.27 9.42
C ALA A 293 13.24 -5.27 10.12
N CYS A 294 12.19 -5.70 9.41
CA CYS A 294 11.19 -6.63 9.91
C CYS A 294 11.75 -8.07 9.94
N ASP A 295 11.28 -8.88 10.90
CA ASP A 295 11.60 -10.31 10.92
C ASP A 295 10.74 -11.09 9.90
N GLY A 296 9.50 -10.64 9.65
CA GLY A 296 8.66 -11.07 8.51
C GLY A 296 8.64 -10.02 7.40
N LEU A 297 7.68 -10.09 6.47
CA LEU A 297 7.68 -9.21 5.29
C LEU A 297 7.15 -7.81 5.62
N MET A 298 7.75 -6.76 5.05
CA MET A 298 7.10 -5.45 4.95
C MET A 298 6.14 -5.47 3.76
N HIS A 299 4.96 -6.04 3.98
CA HIS A 299 3.99 -6.35 2.94
C HIS A 299 2.99 -5.21 2.66
N HIS A 300 3.32 -3.98 3.02
CA HIS A 300 2.56 -2.79 2.66
C HIS A 300 2.76 -2.38 1.19
N LYS A 301 1.72 -1.76 0.63
CA LYS A 301 1.74 -1.04 -0.64
C LYS A 301 0.97 0.26 -0.43
N VAL A 302 1.64 1.21 0.20
CA VAL A 302 1.01 2.43 0.73
C VAL A 302 1.72 3.66 0.19
N ILE A 303 0.97 4.66 -0.23
CA ILE A 303 1.50 6.01 -0.47
C ILE A 303 0.65 7.01 0.32
N ILE A 304 1.27 7.83 1.14
CA ILE A 304 0.63 8.92 1.88
C ILE A 304 1.09 10.22 1.24
N LEU A 305 0.13 11.10 0.90
CA LEU A 305 0.40 12.39 0.28
C LEU A 305 -0.15 13.51 1.14
N ASP A 306 0.73 14.47 1.46
CA ASP A 306 0.41 15.72 2.16
C ASP A 306 -0.39 15.53 3.47
N GLY A 307 -0.25 14.39 4.14
CA GLY A 307 -0.99 14.04 5.37
C GLY A 307 -2.52 13.99 5.20
N ASN A 308 -3.02 13.86 3.97
CA ASN A 308 -4.45 13.93 3.66
C ASN A 308 -4.95 12.75 2.82
N THR A 309 -4.13 12.28 1.87
CA THR A 309 -4.50 11.24 0.92
C THR A 309 -3.69 9.99 1.22
N VAL A 310 -4.32 8.82 1.20
CA VAL A 310 -3.65 7.53 1.27
C VAL A 310 -4.04 6.71 0.05
N VAL A 311 -3.05 6.12 -0.60
CA VAL A 311 -3.21 5.10 -1.63
C VAL A 311 -2.88 3.76 -0.99
N ILE A 312 -3.79 2.80 -1.10
CA ILE A 312 -3.65 1.45 -0.54
C ILE A 312 -4.17 0.39 -1.52
N GLY A 313 -3.94 -0.89 -1.19
CA GLY A 313 -4.53 -2.01 -1.88
C GLY A 313 -3.57 -3.19 -2.02
N SER A 314 -3.88 -4.09 -2.96
CA SER A 314 -3.04 -5.24 -3.27
C SER A 314 -1.89 -4.89 -4.22
N TYR A 315 -2.04 -3.78 -4.95
CA TYR A 315 -1.19 -3.33 -6.06
C TYR A 315 0.27 -3.12 -5.67
N ASN A 316 1.16 -4.00 -6.13
CA ASN A 316 2.61 -3.78 -6.07
C ASN A 316 3.04 -2.70 -7.05
N PHE A 317 4.01 -1.84 -6.70
CA PHE A 317 4.52 -0.77 -7.57
C PHE A 317 5.46 -1.31 -8.65
N THR A 318 4.90 -2.13 -9.54
CA THR A 318 5.62 -2.94 -10.53
C THR A 318 4.89 -2.91 -11.86
N LYS A 319 5.63 -3.14 -12.95
CA LYS A 319 5.03 -3.21 -14.29
C LYS A 319 3.97 -4.31 -14.42
N SER A 320 4.18 -5.49 -13.82
CA SER A 320 3.22 -6.60 -13.91
C SER A 320 1.90 -6.28 -13.24
N ALA A 321 1.92 -5.59 -12.10
CA ALA A 321 0.71 -5.13 -11.44
C ALA A 321 -0.10 -4.18 -12.35
N ASN A 322 0.57 -3.34 -13.15
CA ASN A 322 -0.11 -2.43 -14.07
C ASN A 322 -0.67 -3.12 -15.33
N THR A 323 0.03 -4.12 -15.88
CA THR A 323 -0.27 -4.59 -17.25
C THR A 323 -0.80 -6.02 -17.35
N ARG A 324 -0.78 -6.79 -16.26
CA ARG A 324 -1.09 -8.23 -16.31
C ARG A 324 -1.92 -8.74 -15.14
N ASN A 325 -1.65 -8.30 -13.92
CA ASN A 325 -2.30 -8.83 -12.73
C ASN A 325 -3.66 -8.16 -12.50
N ASP A 326 -4.60 -8.90 -11.94
CA ASP A 326 -5.79 -8.35 -11.30
C ASP A 326 -5.39 -7.82 -9.92
N GLU A 327 -5.54 -6.51 -9.72
CA GLU A 327 -5.13 -5.84 -8.49
C GLU A 327 -6.15 -4.75 -8.14
N THR A 328 -6.30 -4.48 -6.85
CA THR A 328 -7.09 -3.34 -6.37
C THR A 328 -6.16 -2.23 -5.91
N LEU A 329 -6.48 -0.99 -6.28
CA LEU A 329 -5.91 0.23 -5.72
C LEU A 329 -7.03 1.18 -5.29
N LEU A 330 -6.99 1.62 -4.02
CA LEU A 330 -7.90 2.63 -3.49
C LEU A 330 -7.14 3.92 -3.24
N VAL A 331 -7.69 5.04 -3.70
CA VAL A 331 -7.24 6.40 -3.35
C VAL A 331 -8.25 7.00 -2.39
N ILE A 332 -7.82 7.23 -1.15
CA ILE A 332 -8.68 7.65 -0.05
C ILE A 332 -8.24 9.01 0.44
N ARG A 333 -9.11 10.01 0.37
CA ARG A 333 -8.86 11.34 0.94
C ARG A 333 -9.60 11.45 2.27
N ALA A 334 -8.85 11.25 3.34
CA ALA A 334 -9.32 11.33 4.71
C ALA A 334 -8.13 11.61 5.63
N PRO A 335 -7.97 12.85 6.14
CA PRO A 335 -6.87 13.22 7.03
C PRO A 335 -6.68 12.29 8.24
N HIS A 336 -7.79 11.79 8.80
CA HIS A 336 -7.78 10.88 9.94
C HIS A 336 -7.17 9.52 9.58
N LEU A 337 -7.51 9.00 8.41
CA LEU A 337 -6.92 7.76 7.89
C LEU A 337 -5.44 7.96 7.53
N ALA A 338 -5.13 9.08 6.88
CA ALA A 338 -3.75 9.45 6.56
C ALA A 338 -2.89 9.60 7.81
N ALA A 339 -3.42 10.14 8.91
CA ALA A 339 -2.72 10.20 10.19
C ALA A 339 -2.40 8.80 10.76
N ALA A 340 -3.33 7.84 10.67
CA ALA A 340 -3.10 6.47 11.14
C ALA A 340 -2.00 5.77 10.32
N PHE A 341 -2.06 5.86 8.99
CA PHE A 341 -0.99 5.35 8.12
C PHE A 341 0.33 6.10 8.31
N GLN A 342 0.31 7.40 8.62
CA GLN A 342 1.52 8.16 8.91
C GLN A 342 2.19 7.63 10.17
N GLN A 343 1.43 7.26 11.21
CA GLN A 343 1.99 6.66 12.41
C GLN A 343 2.67 5.33 12.10
N GLU A 344 2.03 4.46 11.31
CA GLU A 344 2.62 3.20 10.86
C GLU A 344 3.90 3.45 10.05
N PHE A 345 3.85 4.40 9.11
CA PHE A 345 5.01 4.78 8.31
C PHE A 345 6.17 5.25 9.19
N GLU A 346 5.95 6.17 10.15
CA GLU A 346 7.02 6.66 11.01
C GLU A 346 7.62 5.55 11.88
N ALA A 347 6.80 4.60 12.34
CA ALA A 347 7.25 3.46 13.12
C ALA A 347 8.20 2.57 12.29
N LEU A 348 7.79 2.20 11.08
CA LEU A 348 8.62 1.43 10.15
C LEU A 348 9.87 2.19 9.72
N TYR A 349 9.73 3.46 9.35
CA TYR A 349 10.83 4.30 8.88
C TYR A 349 11.89 4.55 9.98
N ALA A 350 11.47 4.66 11.24
CA ALA A 350 12.38 4.81 12.38
C ALA A 350 13.22 3.55 12.65
N ALA A 351 12.65 2.36 12.40
CA ALA A 351 13.34 1.07 12.51
C ALA A 351 14.19 0.75 11.27
N ALA A 352 13.80 1.28 10.11
CA ALA A 352 14.43 1.03 8.82
C ALA A 352 15.89 1.51 8.74
N VAL A 353 16.69 0.77 7.98
CA VAL A 353 18.14 0.98 7.81
C VAL A 353 18.49 1.50 6.42
N THR A 354 19.55 2.29 6.33
CA THR A 354 20.18 2.67 5.06
C THR A 354 21.28 1.68 4.73
N HIS A 355 21.34 1.24 3.47
CA HIS A 355 22.33 0.28 3.00
C HIS A 355 23.54 0.90 2.32
#